data_AF-A0A239B1E8-F1
#
_entry.id   AF-A0A239B1E8-F1
#
_cell.length_a   1.000
_cell.length_b   1.000
_cell.length_c   1.000
_cell.angle_alpha   90.00
_cell.angle_beta   90.00
_cell.angle_gamma   90.00
#
_symmetry.space_group_name_H-M   'P 1'
#
loop_
_entity.id
_entity.type
_entity.pdbx_description
1 polymer ?
#
loop_
_entity_poly.entity_id
_entity_poly.type
_entity_poly.pdbx_seq_one_letter_code
_entity_poly.pdbx_strand_id
1 'polypeptide(L)'
;MERKVKYDYAFKLECVELVLKKHYSDGYVSKLKQTPRWNIRKWVSFYKAYGKIGLLPRMNQSYSAEFKLKVLNIIEKESLSLMQAGIRFNIPDISIV
;
A
#
# COMPACT_ATOMS: atom_id res chain seq x y z
N MET A 1 -8.14 -15.11 17.05
CA MET A 1 -8.78 -13.77 17.07
C MET A 1 -8.83 -13.26 15.63
N GLU A 2 -10.01 -12.95 15.13
CA GLU A 2 -10.18 -12.41 13.78
C GLU A 2 -9.67 -10.96 13.74
N ARG A 3 -8.82 -10.65 12.74
CA ARG A 3 -8.23 -9.32 12.62
C ARG A 3 -9.30 -8.33 12.16
N LYS A 4 -9.60 -7.32 12.97
CA LYS A 4 -10.50 -6.23 12.57
C LYS A 4 -9.86 -5.44 11.42
N VAL A 5 -10.43 -5.55 10.23
CA VAL A 5 -9.98 -4.79 9.06
C VAL A 5 -10.69 -3.44 9.07
N LYS A 6 -9.93 -2.34 9.18
CA LYS A 6 -10.50 -0.97 9.21
C LYS A 6 -11.21 -0.58 7.90
N TYR A 7 -10.70 -1.08 6.77
CA TYR A 7 -11.21 -0.80 5.43
C TYR A 7 -11.39 -2.10 4.68
N ASP A 8 -12.62 -2.44 4.31
CA ASP A 8 -12.91 -3.62 3.50
C ASP A 8 -12.38 -3.47 2.06
N TYR A 9 -12.47 -4.55 1.29
CA TYR A 9 -12.01 -4.57 -0.09
C TYR A 9 -12.80 -3.63 -1.00
N ALA A 10 -14.13 -3.58 -0.85
CA ALA A 10 -15.01 -2.79 -1.71
C ALA A 10 -14.72 -1.30 -1.57
N PHE A 11 -14.54 -0.82 -0.33
CA PHE A 11 -14.18 0.56 -0.04
C PHE A 11 -12.82 0.95 -0.65
N LYS A 12 -11.82 0.07 -0.53
CA LYS A 12 -10.51 0.32 -1.16
C LYS A 12 -10.61 0.38 -2.67
N LEU A 13 -11.37 -0.52 -3.27
CA LEU A 13 -11.55 -0.57 -4.72
C LEU A 13 -12.24 0.70 -5.22
N GLU A 14 -13.29 1.15 -4.54
CA GLU A 14 -13.97 2.41 -4.87
C GLU A 14 -12.99 3.59 -4.84
N CYS A 15 -12.16 3.70 -3.79
CA CYS A 15 -11.14 4.75 -3.70
C CYS A 15 -10.15 4.71 -4.87
N VAL A 16 -9.73 3.51 -5.29
CA VAL A 16 -8.84 3.34 -6.44
C VAL A 16 -9.53 3.75 -7.74
N GLU A 17 -10.78 3.37 -7.93
CA GLU A 17 -11.54 3.70 -9.13
C GLU A 17 -11.81 5.20 -9.25
N LEU A 18 -12.05 5.90 -8.14
CA LEU A 18 -12.15 7.36 -8.14
C LEU A 18 -10.85 8.02 -8.64
N VAL A 19 -9.69 7.49 -8.27
CA VAL A 19 -8.40 8.02 -8.75
C VAL A 19 -8.13 7.63 -10.20
N LEU A 20 -8.33 6.36 -10.57
CA LEU A 20 -7.89 5.83 -11.86
C LEU A 20 -8.89 6.03 -12.99
N LYS A 21 -10.19 5.90 -12.71
CA LYS A 21 -11.27 5.99 -13.73
C LYS A 21 -11.91 7.37 -13.77
N LYS A 22 -12.04 8.04 -12.63
CA LYS A 22 -12.58 9.41 -12.56
C LYS A 22 -11.51 10.49 -12.55
N HIS A 23 -10.23 10.09 -12.59
CA HIS A 23 -9.07 10.99 -12.63
C HIS A 23 -9.00 12.00 -11.49
N TYR A 24 -9.60 11.68 -10.34
CA TYR A 24 -9.51 12.53 -9.17
C TYR A 24 -8.13 12.44 -8.54
N SER A 25 -7.66 13.56 -8.00
CA SER A 25 -6.42 13.55 -7.21
C SER A 25 -6.61 12.74 -5.93
N ASP A 26 -5.53 12.11 -5.48
CA ASP A 26 -5.50 11.36 -4.22
C ASP A 26 -5.87 12.25 -3.01
N GLY A 27 -5.51 13.53 -3.06
CA GLY A 27 -5.90 14.53 -2.07
C GLY A 27 -7.41 14.83 -2.06
N TYR A 28 -8.05 14.90 -3.24
CA TYR A 28 -9.51 15.08 -3.32
C TYR A 28 -10.25 13.85 -2.80
N VAL A 29 -9.85 12.64 -3.24
CA VAL A 29 -10.45 11.38 -2.77
C VAL A 29 -10.27 11.21 -1.26
N SER A 30 -9.11 11.60 -0.72
CA SER A 30 -8.84 11.61 0.72
C SER A 30 -9.87 12.43 1.51
N LYS A 31 -10.18 13.65 1.05
CA LYS A 31 -11.21 14.51 1.67
C LYS A 31 -12.61 13.92 1.50
N LEU A 32 -12.96 13.50 0.28
CA LEU A 32 -14.26 12.93 -0.06
C LEU A 32 -14.60 11.69 0.78
N LYS A 33 -13.61 10.81 0.98
CA LYS A 33 -13.74 9.54 1.71
C LYS A 33 -13.28 9.61 3.17
N GLN A 34 -12.94 10.81 3.66
CA GLN A 34 -12.44 11.06 5.02
C GLN A 34 -11.34 10.06 5.43
N THR A 35 -10.44 9.76 4.49
CA THR A 35 -9.43 8.72 4.63
C THR A 35 -8.06 9.33 4.39
N PRO A 36 -7.04 9.03 5.22
CA PRO A 36 -5.71 9.61 5.05
C PRO A 36 -5.18 9.45 3.63
N ARG A 37 -4.66 10.54 3.06
CA ARG A 37 -4.11 10.58 1.70
C ARG A 37 -3.08 9.47 1.45
N TRP A 38 -2.27 9.15 2.45
CA TRP A 38 -1.30 8.06 2.38
C TRP A 38 -1.95 6.70 2.08
N ASN A 39 -3.11 6.40 2.68
CA ASN A 39 -3.83 5.15 2.40
C ASN A 39 -4.34 5.10 0.96
N ILE A 40 -4.88 6.22 0.46
CA ILE A 40 -5.33 6.33 -0.94
C ILE A 40 -4.16 6.07 -1.89
N ARG A 41 -3.03 6.76 -1.70
CA ARG A 41 -1.81 6.56 -2.49
C ARG A 41 -1.33 5.12 -2.45
N LYS A 42 -1.32 4.52 -1.27
CA LYS A 42 -0.93 3.13 -1.06
C LYS A 42 -1.82 2.18 -1.87
N TRP A 43 -3.15 2.26 -1.70
CA TRP A 43 -4.08 1.38 -2.41
C TRP A 43 -3.97 1.52 -3.92
N VAL A 44 -3.86 2.76 -4.42
CA VAL A 44 -3.65 3.02 -5.86
C VAL A 44 -2.34 2.42 -6.34
N SER A 45 -1.25 2.56 -5.58
CA SER A 45 0.06 2.06 -6.01
C SER A 45 0.12 0.53 -6.00
N PHE A 46 -0.43 -0.11 -4.97
CA PHE A 46 -0.55 -1.57 -4.91
C PHE A 46 -1.50 -2.10 -5.98
N TYR A 47 -2.60 -1.41 -6.28
CA TYR A 47 -3.48 -1.80 -7.37
C TYR A 47 -2.83 -1.65 -8.74
N LYS A 48 -2.02 -0.61 -8.97
CA LYS A 48 -1.25 -0.47 -10.22
C LYS A 48 -0.23 -1.60 -10.40
N ALA A 49 0.42 -2.02 -9.32
CA ALA A 49 1.45 -3.07 -9.36
C ALA A 49 0.87 -4.50 -9.42
N TYR A 50 -0.25 -4.74 -8.73
CA TYR A 50 -0.77 -6.08 -8.49
C TYR A 50 -2.24 -6.27 -8.89
N GLY A 51 -2.92 -5.24 -9.38
CA GLY A 51 -4.36 -5.28 -9.63
C GLY A 51 -5.18 -5.53 -8.36
N LYS A 52 -6.30 -6.25 -8.51
CA LYS A 52 -7.26 -6.51 -7.43
C LYS A 52 -6.64 -7.22 -6.23
N ILE A 53 -5.71 -8.16 -6.44
CA ILE A 53 -5.04 -8.87 -5.34
C ILE A 53 -4.22 -7.93 -4.44
N GLY A 54 -3.80 -6.76 -4.96
CA GLY A 54 -3.11 -5.73 -4.18
C GLY A 54 -3.97 -5.08 -3.10
N LEU A 55 -5.29 -5.19 -3.16
CA LEU A 55 -6.23 -4.60 -2.19
C LEU A 55 -6.70 -5.58 -1.12
N LEU A 56 -6.49 -6.87 -1.34
CA LEU A 56 -6.90 -7.92 -0.42
C LEU A 56 -6.20 -7.77 0.93
N PRO A 57 -6.85 -8.15 2.04
CA PRO A 57 -6.19 -8.29 3.33
C PRO A 57 -5.00 -9.24 3.17
N ARG A 58 -3.86 -8.85 3.75
CA ARG A 58 -2.68 -9.72 3.75
C ARG A 58 -2.55 -10.43 5.07
N MET A 59 -2.12 -11.68 4.98
CA MET A 59 -1.73 -12.44 6.15
C MET A 59 -0.52 -11.78 6.81
N ASN A 60 -0.39 -11.96 8.12
CA ASN A 60 0.78 -11.47 8.84
C ASN A 60 2.02 -12.17 8.27
N GLN A 61 2.97 -11.38 7.81
CA GLN A 61 4.26 -11.88 7.31
C GLN A 61 5.31 -11.50 8.34
N SER A 62 6.11 -12.49 8.77
CA SER A 62 7.35 -12.24 9.47
C SER A 62 8.47 -12.14 8.43
N TYR A 63 9.36 -11.18 8.64
CA TYR A 63 10.56 -11.01 7.81
C TYR A 63 11.77 -11.30 8.67
N SER A 64 12.68 -12.14 8.17
CA SER A 64 13.95 -12.41 8.83
C SER A 64 14.81 -11.14 8.92
N ALA A 65 15.71 -11.08 9.90
CA ALA A 65 16.65 -9.96 10.02
C ALA A 65 17.47 -9.75 8.73
N GLU A 66 17.92 -10.85 8.12
CA GLU A 66 18.64 -10.83 6.84
C GLU A 66 17.82 -10.23 5.71
N PHE A 67 16.53 -10.57 5.61
CA PHE A 67 15.64 -9.99 4.62
C PHE A 67 15.47 -8.49 4.83
N LYS A 68 15.26 -8.05 6.08
CA LYS A 68 15.12 -6.62 6.40
C LYS A 68 16.39 -5.85 6.03
N LEU A 69 17.56 -6.38 6.38
CA LEU A 69 18.84 -5.78 6.02
C LEU A 69 19.01 -5.67 4.49
N LYS A 70 18.61 -6.71 3.75
CA LYS A 70 18.62 -6.67 2.27
C LYS A 70 17.71 -5.56 1.73
N VAL A 71 16.52 -5.38 2.30
CA VAL A 71 15.59 -4.32 1.89
C VAL A 71 16.19 -2.94 2.16
N LEU A 72 16.76 -2.71 3.34
CA LEU A 72 17.42 -1.44 3.70
C LEU A 72 18.57 -1.10 2.75
N ASN A 73 19.45 -2.07 2.48
CA ASN A 73 20.57 -1.87 1.55
C ASN A 73 20.11 -1.47 0.14
N ILE A 74 18.99 -2.04 -0.34
CA ILE A 74 18.44 -1.70 -1.66
C ILE A 74 17.76 -0.33 -1.63
N ILE A 75 17.05 0.01 -0.55
CA ILE A 75 16.46 1.35 -0.37
C ILE A 75 17.54 2.43 -0.47
N GLU A 76 18.65 2.24 0.24
CA GLU A 76 19.76 3.18 0.25
C GLU A 76 20.46 3.24 -1.11
N LYS A 77 20.87 2.09 -1.66
CA LYS A 77 21.60 2.00 -2.93
C LYS A 77 20.83 2.61 -4.09
N GLU A 78 19.52 2.39 -4.15
CA GLU A 78 18.68 2.83 -5.26
C GLU A 78 17.83 4.07 -4.93
N SER A 79 18.02 4.67 -3.74
CA SER A 79 17.26 5.84 -3.27
C SER A 79 15.73 5.65 -3.39
N LEU A 80 15.24 4.46 -3.04
CA LEU A 80 13.82 4.15 -3.15
C LEU A 80 13.02 4.87 -2.06
N SER A 81 11.87 5.43 -2.44
CA SER A 81 10.88 5.81 -1.43
C SER A 81 10.35 4.58 -0.71
N LEU A 82 9.89 4.76 0.52
CA LEU A 82 9.25 3.71 1.32
C LEU A 82 8.07 3.04 0.60
N MET A 83 7.32 3.78 -0.21
CA MET A 83 6.24 3.24 -1.04
C MET A 83 6.78 2.33 -2.16
N GLN A 84 7.83 2.77 -2.86
CA GLN A 84 8.47 1.97 -3.91
C GLN A 84 9.06 0.68 -3.35
N ALA A 85 9.72 0.75 -2.19
CA ALA A 85 10.23 -0.42 -1.50
C ALA A 85 9.10 -1.36 -1.06
N GLY A 86 8.05 -0.82 -0.44
CA GLY A 86 6.88 -1.59 -0.05
C GLY A 86 6.20 -2.30 -1.21
N ILE A 87 6.13 -1.66 -2.38
CA ILE A 87 5.67 -2.31 -3.60
C ILE A 87 6.68 -3.37 -4.03
N ARG A 88 7.95 -3.03 -4.27
CA ARG A 88 8.95 -3.97 -4.82
C ARG A 88 9.09 -5.26 -4.02
N PHE A 89 9.15 -5.14 -2.70
CA PHE A 89 9.31 -6.28 -1.80
C PHE A 89 7.99 -6.85 -1.30
N ASN A 90 6.87 -6.33 -1.81
CA ASN A 90 5.54 -6.78 -1.43
C ASN A 90 5.26 -6.61 0.08
N ILE A 91 5.82 -5.56 0.70
CA ILE A 91 5.72 -5.23 2.12
C ILE A 91 4.64 -4.15 2.32
N PRO A 92 3.49 -4.47 2.91
CA PRO A 92 2.42 -3.50 3.06
C PRO A 92 2.78 -2.39 4.04
N ASP A 93 3.45 -2.73 5.13
CA ASP A 93 3.85 -1.77 6.14
C ASP A 93 5.37 -1.79 6.26
N ILE A 94 5.98 -0.80 5.61
CA ILE A 94 7.43 -0.69 5.53
C ILE A 94 8.08 -0.40 6.89
N SER A 95 7.30 0.10 7.86
CA SER A 95 7.78 0.31 9.24
C SER A 95 8.14 -1.00 9.95
N ILE A 96 7.81 -2.15 9.36
CA ILE A 96 8.21 -3.48 9.86
C ILE A 96 9.67 -3.80 9.50
N VAL A 97 10.19 -3.20 8.43
CA VAL A 97 11.59 -3.34 7.98
C VAL A 97 12.47 -2.47 8.86
#